data_AF-A0A380EH04-F1
#
_entry.id   AF-A0A380EH04-F1
#
_cell.length_a   1.000
_cell.length_b   1.000
_cell.length_c   1.000
_cell.angle_alpha   90.00
_cell.angle_beta   90.00
_cell.angle_gamma   90.00
#
_symmetry.space_group_name_H-M   'P 1'
#
loop_
_entity.id
_entity.type
_entity.pdbx_description
1 polymer ?
#
loop_
_entity_poly.entity_id
_entity_poly.type
_entity_poly.pdbx_seq_one_letter_code
_entity_poly.pdbx_strand_id
1 'polypeptide(L)'
;MTSLNAYFKPEILNRMDDIVLFKPLSIDDMSMIVDKILTQLNIRLLEQRISIEVSDDAKAWLGQEAYEPQYGARPLKRFVQRQIETPLARMMIKEGFPEGTTIKVNLNSDNNLTFNVEKIHE
;
A
#
# COMPACT_ATOMS: atom_id res chain seq x y z
N MET A 1 28.24 -14.46 -1.17
CA MET A 1 28.97 -14.74 0.09
C MET A 1 30.39 -14.19 0.09
N THR A 2 31.10 -14.17 -1.04
CA THR A 2 32.47 -13.64 -1.16
C THR A 2 32.61 -12.18 -0.70
N SER A 3 31.62 -11.32 -0.98
CA SER A 3 31.63 -9.91 -0.57
C SER A 3 31.46 -9.70 0.94
N LEU A 4 30.80 -10.63 1.64
CA LEU A 4 30.56 -10.53 3.09
C LEU A 4 31.85 -10.86 3.86
N ASN A 5 32.55 -11.92 3.46
CA ASN A 5 33.85 -12.33 4.02
C ASN A 5 34.97 -11.32 3.72
N ALA A 6 34.82 -10.51 2.67
CA ALA A 6 35.76 -9.44 2.33
C ALA A 6 35.55 -8.18 3.19
N TYR A 7 34.34 -7.94 3.69
CA TYR A 7 33.99 -6.71 4.42
C TYR A 7 34.01 -6.90 5.95
N PHE A 8 33.60 -8.08 6.43
CA PHE A 8 33.57 -8.39 7.86
C PHE A 8 34.68 -9.38 8.22
N LYS A 9 35.34 -9.14 9.36
CA LYS A 9 36.34 -10.08 9.87
C LYS A 9 35.68 -11.40 10.32
N PRO A 10 36.37 -12.54 10.18
CA PRO A 10 35.83 -13.84 10.55
C PRO A 10 35.41 -13.93 12.02
N GLU A 11 36.03 -13.19 12.94
CA GLU A 11 35.65 -13.20 14.36
C GLU A 11 34.23 -12.63 14.58
N ILE A 12 33.77 -11.69 13.74
CA ILE A 12 32.42 -11.13 13.82
C ILE A 12 31.41 -12.11 13.24
N LEU A 13 31.73 -12.72 12.10
CA LEU A 13 30.85 -13.69 11.45
C LEU A 13 30.61 -14.91 12.35
N ASN A 14 31.64 -15.36 13.06
CA ASN A 14 31.55 -16.47 14.01
C ASN A 14 30.78 -16.13 15.30
N ARG A 15 30.37 -14.87 15.51
CA ARG A 15 29.50 -14.43 16.62
C ARG A 15 28.03 -14.26 16.22
N MET A 16 27.72 -14.46 14.95
CA MET A 16 26.34 -14.48 14.45
C MET A 16 25.86 -15.92 14.43
N ASP A 17 24.77 -16.21 15.15
CA ASP A 17 24.20 -17.55 15.20
C ASP A 17 23.69 -18.00 13.83
N ASP A 18 23.16 -17.06 13.04
CA ASP A 18 22.66 -17.35 11.69
C ASP A 18 22.73 -16.12 10.77
N ILE A 19 22.78 -16.38 9.45
CA ILE A 19 22.79 -15.32 8.42
C ILE A 19 21.52 -15.47 7.56
N VAL A 20 20.56 -14.57 7.77
CA VAL A 20 19.29 -14.57 7.04
C VAL A 20 19.40 -13.74 5.77
N LEU A 21 19.17 -14.36 4.61
CA LEU A 21 19.12 -13.69 3.33
C LEU A 21 17.68 -13.27 2.98
N PHE A 22 17.46 -11.98 2.79
CA PHE A 22 16.17 -11.46 2.33
C PHE A 22 16.12 -11.46 0.80
N LYS A 23 15.09 -12.09 0.23
CA LYS A 23 14.80 -12.01 -1.20
C LYS A 23 14.21 -10.63 -1.52
N PRO A 24 14.49 -10.06 -2.71
CA PRO A 24 13.78 -8.87 -3.17
C PRO A 24 12.29 -9.17 -3.29
N LEU A 25 11.47 -8.13 -3.10
CA LEU A 25 10.02 -8.25 -3.24
C LEU A 25 9.65 -8.46 -4.71
N SER A 26 8.74 -9.40 -4.96
CA SER A 26 8.09 -9.57 -6.26
C SER A 26 6.93 -8.59 -6.43
N ILE A 27 6.41 -8.46 -7.65
CA ILE A 27 5.21 -7.65 -7.92
C ILE A 27 4.00 -8.19 -7.12
N ASP A 28 3.88 -9.51 -6.99
CA ASP A 28 2.80 -10.13 -6.20
C ASP A 28 2.90 -9.75 -4.71
N ASP A 29 4.13 -9.74 -4.16
CA ASP A 29 4.37 -9.27 -2.79
C ASP A 29 3.94 -7.81 -2.63
N MET A 30 4.17 -6.97 -3.65
CA MET A 30 3.76 -5.56 -3.63
C MET A 30 2.24 -5.43 -3.57
N SER A 31 1.50 -6.20 -4.38
CA SER A 31 0.03 -6.21 -4.33
C SER A 31 -0.51 -6.63 -2.95
N MET A 32 0.10 -7.64 -2.31
CA MET A 32 -0.28 -8.03 -0.94
C MET A 32 0.02 -6.91 0.08
N ILE A 33 1.13 -6.20 -0.09
CA ILE A 33 1.47 -5.06 0.77
C ILE A 33 0.47 -3.90 0.56
N VAL A 34 0.05 -3.63 -0.68
CA VAL A 34 -1.02 -2.66 -0.97
C VAL A 34 -2.29 -3.04 -0.23
N ASP A 35 -2.72 -4.29 -0.34
CA ASP A 35 -3.94 -4.77 0.32
C ASP A 35 -3.88 -4.60 1.85
N LYS A 36 -2.72 -4.89 2.45
CA LYS A 36 -2.49 -4.65 3.87
C LYS A 36 -2.58 -3.17 4.25
N ILE A 37 -2.00 -2.27 3.43
CA ILE A 37 -2.07 -0.81 3.67
C ILE A 37 -3.52 -0.32 3.57
N LEU A 38 -4.26 -0.79 2.56
CA LEU A 38 -5.66 -0.45 2.35
C LEU A 38 -6.55 -0.98 3.48
N THR A 39 -6.28 -2.19 3.97
CA THR A 39 -6.99 -2.75 5.13
C THR A 39 -6.78 -1.87 6.37
N GLN A 40 -5.54 -1.41 6.62
CA GLN A 40 -5.26 -0.48 7.72
C GLN A 40 -5.93 0.88 7.54
N LEU A 41 -6.06 1.37 6.29
CA LEU A 41 -6.82 2.57 5.99
C LEU A 41 -8.32 2.34 6.28
N ASN A 42 -8.88 1.23 5.83
CA ASN A 42 -10.29 0.91 6.02
C ASN A 42 -10.65 0.77 7.50
N ILE A 43 -9.80 0.16 8.32
CA ILE A 43 -9.98 0.08 9.78
C ILE A 43 -10.11 1.48 10.40
N ARG A 44 -9.26 2.44 9.99
CA ARG A 44 -9.34 3.83 10.47
C ARG A 44 -10.63 4.54 10.01
N LEU A 45 -11.07 4.28 8.78
CA LEU A 45 -12.29 4.87 8.23
C LEU A 45 -13.56 4.30 8.89
N LEU A 46 -13.54 3.03 9.30
CA LEU A 46 -14.66 2.38 9.98
C LEU A 46 -14.99 3.03 11.33
N GLU A 47 -14.01 3.61 12.02
CA GLU A 47 -14.26 4.41 13.23
C GLU A 47 -15.16 5.62 12.97
N GLN A 48 -15.19 6.11 11.71
CA GLN A 48 -16.05 7.18 11.24
C GLN A 48 -17.28 6.68 10.47
N ARG A 49 -17.57 5.36 10.53
CA ARG A 49 -18.65 4.69 9.77
C ARG A 49 -18.52 4.90 8.25
N ILE A 50 -17.28 4.99 7.77
CA ILE A 50 -16.97 5.06 6.34
C ILE A 50 -16.22 3.78 5.98
N SER A 51 -16.50 3.23 4.80
CA SER A 51 -15.75 2.12 4.26
C SER A 51 -15.18 2.45 2.88
N ILE A 52 -14.09 1.78 2.53
CA ILE A 52 -13.46 1.89 1.21
C ILE A 52 -13.34 0.51 0.58
N GLU A 53 -13.78 0.40 -0.66
CA GLU A 53 -13.61 -0.78 -1.49
C GLU A 53 -12.74 -0.41 -2.69
N VAL A 54 -11.58 -1.04 -2.82
CA VAL A 54 -10.65 -0.78 -3.92
C VAL A 54 -10.66 -1.99 -4.85
N SER A 55 -10.88 -1.77 -6.15
CA SER A 55 -10.87 -2.85 -7.14
C SER A 55 -9.51 -3.52 -7.25
N ASP A 56 -9.50 -4.80 -7.62
CA ASP A 56 -8.24 -5.55 -7.77
C ASP A 56 -7.33 -4.95 -8.85
N ASP A 57 -7.90 -4.41 -9.92
CA ASP A 57 -7.16 -3.69 -10.96
C ASP A 57 -6.44 -2.45 -10.40
N ALA A 58 -7.11 -1.68 -9.53
CA ALA A 58 -6.50 -0.53 -8.88
C ALA A 58 -5.39 -0.95 -7.90
N LYS A 59 -5.58 -2.06 -7.16
CA LYS A 59 -4.53 -2.61 -6.26
C LYS A 59 -3.31 -3.09 -7.05
N ALA A 60 -3.53 -3.79 -8.17
CA ALA A 60 -2.47 -4.26 -9.04
C ALA A 60 -1.68 -3.09 -9.62
N TRP A 61 -2.37 -2.07 -10.13
CA TRP A 61 -1.76 -0.86 -10.66
C TRP A 61 -0.93 -0.12 -9.61
N LEU A 62 -1.46 0.06 -8.39
CA LEU A 62 -0.71 0.65 -7.27
C LEU A 62 0.57 -0.12 -6.94
N GLY A 63 0.50 -1.45 -6.97
CA GLY A 63 1.65 -2.31 -6.72
C GLY A 63 2.73 -2.18 -7.78
N GLN A 64 2.33 -2.09 -9.05
CA GLN A 64 3.23 -1.97 -10.20
C GLN A 64 3.89 -0.58 -10.27
N GLU A 65 3.12 0.51 -10.17
CA GLU A 65 3.64 1.86 -10.30
C GLU A 65 4.56 2.29 -9.16
N ALA A 66 4.36 1.74 -7.95
CA ALA A 66 5.23 2.03 -6.82
C ALA A 66 6.39 1.02 -6.66
N TYR A 67 6.56 0.08 -7.59
CA TYR A 67 7.63 -0.91 -7.53
C TYR A 67 8.96 -0.33 -7.99
N GLU A 68 9.82 -0.04 -7.02
CA GLU A 68 11.22 0.32 -7.25
C GLU A 68 12.15 -0.74 -6.61
N PRO A 69 12.77 -1.64 -7.41
CA PRO A 69 13.58 -2.76 -6.88
C PRO A 69 14.69 -2.33 -5.91
N GLN A 70 15.27 -1.15 -6.16
CA GLN A 70 16.34 -0.57 -5.35
C GLN A 70 15.88 -0.04 -3.98
N TYR A 71 14.59 0.29 -3.82
CA TYR A 71 14.02 0.83 -2.58
C TYR A 71 12.99 -0.10 -1.91
N GLY A 72 12.65 -1.23 -2.55
CA GLY A 72 11.65 -2.17 -2.08
C GLY A 72 10.27 -1.52 -1.92
N ALA A 73 9.48 -1.95 -0.94
CA ALA A 73 8.15 -1.40 -0.69
C ALA A 73 8.13 -0.05 0.06
N ARG A 74 9.28 0.57 0.35
CA ARG A 74 9.34 1.84 1.09
C ARG A 74 8.55 2.97 0.39
N PRO A 75 8.64 3.15 -0.94
CA PRO A 75 7.86 4.15 -1.66
C PRO A 75 6.37 3.83 -1.68
N LEU A 76 5.99 2.55 -1.63
CA LEU A 76 4.62 2.07 -1.80
C LEU A 76 3.63 2.68 -0.81
N LYS A 77 3.98 2.71 0.48
CA LYS A 77 3.11 3.33 1.49
C LYS A 77 2.84 4.81 1.18
N ARG A 78 3.88 5.56 0.79
CA ARG A 78 3.76 6.97 0.45
C ARG A 78 2.96 7.16 -0.84
N PHE A 79 3.13 6.27 -1.80
CA PHE A 79 2.39 6.29 -3.06
C PHE A 79 0.89 6.07 -2.82
N VAL A 80 0.51 5.02 -2.08
CA VAL A 80 -0.89 4.75 -1.70
C VAL A 80 -1.48 5.93 -0.93
N GLN A 81 -0.74 6.53 -0.01
CA GLN A 81 -1.20 7.73 0.71
C GLN A 81 -1.47 8.93 -0.22
N ARG A 82 -0.62 9.14 -1.22
CA ARG A 82 -0.79 10.23 -2.18
C ARG A 82 -1.94 9.98 -3.15
N GLN A 83 -2.10 8.74 -3.60
CA GLN A 83 -3.08 8.38 -4.63
C GLN A 83 -4.47 8.10 -4.06
N ILE A 84 -4.58 7.67 -2.79
CA ILE A 84 -5.85 7.30 -2.16
C ILE A 84 -6.14 8.18 -0.94
N GLU A 85 -5.30 8.12 0.10
CA GLU A 85 -5.61 8.78 1.39
C GLU A 85 -5.76 10.31 1.26
N THR A 86 -4.91 10.94 0.44
CA THR A 86 -4.94 12.39 0.23
C THR A 86 -6.17 12.87 -0.56
N PRO A 87 -6.53 12.26 -1.72
CA PRO A 87 -7.79 12.56 -2.40
C PRO A 87 -9.02 12.34 -1.51
N LEU A 88 -9.07 11.22 -0.78
CA LEU A 88 -10.19 10.94 0.12
C LEU A 88 -10.34 12.00 1.19
N ALA A 89 -9.24 12.37 1.88
CA ALA A 89 -9.28 13.43 2.88
C ALA A 89 -9.76 14.77 2.30
N ARG A 90 -9.35 15.11 1.08
CA ARG A 90 -9.83 16.32 0.39
C ARG A 90 -11.32 16.26 0.07
N MET A 91 -11.82 15.13 -0.41
CA MET A 91 -13.25 14.93 -0.68
C MET A 91 -14.08 14.99 0.61
N MET A 92 -13.60 14.37 1.69
CA MET A 92 -14.23 14.44 3.02
C MET A 92 -14.41 15.88 3.50
N ILE A 93 -13.37 16.72 3.35
CA ILE A 93 -13.42 18.13 3.77
C ILE A 93 -14.36 18.94 2.87
N LYS A 94 -14.39 18.67 1.56
CA LYS A 94 -15.13 19.47 0.59
C LYS A 94 -16.63 19.14 0.56
N GLU A 95 -16.97 17.85 0.53
CA GLU A 95 -18.33 17.37 0.27
C GLU A 95 -19.00 16.88 1.55
N GLY A 96 -18.21 16.47 2.54
CA GLY A 96 -18.70 15.76 3.73
C GLY A 96 -19.15 14.35 3.35
N PHE A 97 -18.65 13.34 4.07
CA PHE A 97 -19.18 11.98 3.94
C PHE A 97 -20.14 11.71 5.11
N PRO A 98 -21.41 11.44 4.83
CA PRO A 98 -22.35 11.01 5.86
C PRO A 98 -21.95 9.66 6.44
N GLU A 99 -22.47 9.36 7.63
CA GLU A 99 -22.33 8.04 8.23
C GLU A 99 -22.89 6.95 7.30
N GLY A 100 -22.23 5.79 7.24
CA GLY A 100 -22.65 4.67 6.37
C GLY A 100 -22.24 4.82 4.92
N THR A 101 -21.25 5.67 4.61
CA THR A 101 -20.76 5.86 3.25
C THR A 101 -19.77 4.76 2.86
N THR A 102 -19.94 4.19 1.68
CA THR A 102 -18.97 3.29 1.04
C THR A 102 -18.36 3.96 -0.18
N ILE A 103 -17.03 4.00 -0.23
CA ILE A 103 -16.30 4.64 -1.33
C ILE A 103 -15.67 3.55 -2.19
N LYS A 104 -16.14 3.44 -3.44
CA LYS A 104 -15.57 2.53 -4.42
C LYS A 104 -14.47 3.22 -5.21
N VAL A 105 -13.27 2.66 -5.18
CA VAL A 105 -12.10 3.12 -5.91
C VAL A 105 -11.82 2.17 -7.06
N ASN A 106 -11.89 2.70 -8.29
CA ASN A 106 -11.64 1.95 -9.51
C ASN A 106 -10.55 2.61 -10.35
N LEU A 107 -9.84 1.80 -11.12
CA LEU A 107 -8.93 2.29 -12.15
C LEU A 107 -9.70 2.51 -13.45
N ASN A 108 -9.54 3.68 -14.07
CA ASN A 108 -10.10 3.96 -15.39
C ASN A 108 -9.13 3.56 -16.53
N SER A 109 -9.60 3.66 -17.78
CA SER A 109 -8.81 3.33 -18.97
C SER A 109 -7.56 4.20 -19.18
N ASP A 110 -7.49 5.36 -18.52
CA ASP A 110 -6.36 6.29 -18.58
C ASP A 110 -5.38 6.11 -17.40
N ASN A 111 -5.45 4.99 -16.68
CA ASN A 111 -4.65 4.69 -15.48
C ASN A 111 -4.82 5.72 -14.35
N ASN A 112 -5.99 6.33 -14.24
CA ASN A 112 -6.34 7.24 -13.14
C ASN A 112 -7.34 6.58 -12.19
N LEU A 113 -7.15 6.83 -10.89
CA LEU A 113 -8.08 6.38 -9.86
C LEU A 113 -9.33 7.26 -9.85
N THR A 114 -10.48 6.61 -9.84
CA THR A 114 -11.81 7.22 -9.75
C THR A 114 -12.45 6.83 -8.42
N PHE A 115 -13.13 7.78 -7.79
CA PHE A 115 -13.74 7.62 -6.47
C PHE A 115 -15.24 7.81 -6.58
N ASN A 116 -15.99 6.73 -6.41
CA ASN A 116 -17.46 6.74 -6.43
C ASN A 116 -17.97 6.61 -5.00
N VAL A 117 -18.73 7.61 -4.57
CA VAL A 117 -19.29 7.67 -3.21
C VAL A 117 -20.70 7.09 -3.26
N GLU A 118 -20.89 5.92 -2.63
CA GLU A 118 -22.18 5.27 -2.48
C GLU A 118 -22.67 5.45 -1.05
N LYS A 119 -23.90 5.94 -0.89
CA LYS A 119 -24.56 5.95 0.42
C LYS A 119 -25.27 4.62 0.61
N ILE A 120 -24.97 3.95 1.72
CA ILE A 120 -25.88 2.92 2.22
C ILE A 120 -27.08 3.68 2.82
N HIS A 121 -28.22 3.66 2.13
CA HIS A 121 -29.49 3.98 2.76
C HIS A 121 -29.83 2.81 3.67
N GLU A 122 -29.82 3.04 4.98
CA GLU A 122 -30.52 2.21 5.95
C GLU A 122 -31.83 2.90 6.35
#